data_AF-A0A2E5XIJ5-F1
#
_entry.id   AF-A0A2E5XIJ5-F1
#
_cell.length_a   1.000
_cell.length_b   1.000
_cell.length_c   1.000
_cell.angle_alpha   90.00
_cell.angle_beta   90.00
_cell.angle_gamma   90.00
#
_symmetry.space_group_name_H-M   'P 1'
#
loop_
_entity.id
_entity.type
_entity.pdbx_description
1 polymer ?
#
loop_
_entity_poly.entity_id
_entity_poly.type
_entity_poly.pdbx_seq_one_letter_code
_entity_poly.pdbx_strand_id
1 'polypeptide(L)'
;RDADGFGDTATVRFLRSSDQAVLGEENPIDMSVVDGDYEKVEIPVPAEAIGESIFVEINFVSDTSPDAYSGLTIDNVSVSAN
;
A
#
# COMPACT_ATOMS: atom_id res chain seq x y z
N ARG A 1 -9.15 9.49 -2.89
CA ARG A 1 -8.52 10.15 -4.04
C ARG A 1 -7.10 9.68 -4.14
N ASP A 2 -6.95 8.67 -4.95
CA ASP A 2 -5.68 8.15 -5.40
C ASP A 2 -5.48 8.47 -6.88
N ALA A 3 -4.22 8.32 -7.30
CA ALA A 3 -3.76 8.34 -8.67
C ALA A 3 -3.87 9.67 -9.45
N ASP A 4 -2.95 9.79 -10.40
CA ASP A 4 -3.01 10.69 -11.55
C ASP A 4 -3.66 10.01 -12.77
N GLY A 5 -3.88 8.69 -12.71
CA GLY A 5 -4.39 7.83 -13.79
C GLY A 5 -3.29 7.32 -14.74
N PHE A 6 -2.03 7.71 -14.54
CA PHE A 6 -0.88 7.21 -15.29
C PHE A 6 0.45 7.42 -14.54
N GLY A 7 1.11 6.34 -14.13
CA GLY A 7 2.51 6.38 -13.72
C GLY A 7 2.73 6.42 -12.22
N ASP A 8 1.84 7.03 -11.44
CA ASP A 8 1.80 6.87 -9.99
C ASP A 8 1.68 5.36 -9.63
N THR A 9 2.45 4.92 -8.62
CA THR A 9 2.35 3.55 -8.11
C THR A 9 2.24 3.55 -6.60
N ALA A 10 1.54 2.56 -6.06
CA ALA A 10 1.50 2.31 -4.63
C ALA A 10 1.57 0.83 -4.30
N THR A 11 2.27 0.50 -3.22
CA THR A 11 2.43 -0.88 -2.74
C THR A 11 2.30 -0.96 -1.22
N VAL A 12 1.79 -2.09 -0.75
CA VAL A 12 1.78 -2.46 0.67
C VAL A 12 2.74 -3.62 0.89
N ARG A 13 3.61 -3.47 1.90
CA ARG A 13 4.63 -4.46 2.27
C ARG A 13 4.58 -4.75 3.75
N PHE A 14 4.93 -5.98 4.11
CA PHE A 14 5.12 -6.38 5.50
C PHE A 14 6.62 -6.49 5.74
N LEU A 15 7.12 -5.72 6.70
CA LEU A 15 8.55 -5.68 7.02
C LEU A 15 8.78 -6.21 8.42
N ARG A 16 9.80 -7.03 8.63
CA ARG A 16 10.25 -7.36 10.00
C ARG A 16 10.76 -6.09 10.67
N SER A 17 10.31 -5.82 11.89
CA SER A 17 10.60 -4.55 12.56
C SER A 17 12.07 -4.35 12.95
N SER A 18 12.86 -5.43 13.06
CA SER A 18 14.26 -5.36 13.51
C SER A 18 15.25 -4.95 12.43
N ASP A 19 14.98 -5.32 11.17
CA ASP A 19 15.91 -5.18 10.05
C ASP A 19 15.24 -4.65 8.77
N GLN A 20 13.92 -4.41 8.79
CA GLN A 20 13.12 -4.00 7.64
C GLN A 20 13.17 -4.98 6.46
N ALA A 21 13.51 -6.24 6.71
CA ALA A 21 13.44 -7.27 5.70
C ALA A 21 11.98 -7.47 5.24
N VAL A 22 11.75 -7.47 3.94
CA VAL A 22 10.43 -7.75 3.36
C VAL A 22 10.04 -9.19 3.65
N LEU A 23 8.82 -9.39 4.15
CA LEU A 23 8.22 -10.67 4.48
C LEU A 23 7.08 -10.95 3.50
N GLY A 24 7.25 -11.97 2.65
CA GLY A 24 6.29 -12.29 1.60
C GLY A 24 6.39 -11.39 0.36
N GLU A 25 5.34 -11.39 -0.44
CA GLU A 25 5.24 -10.62 -1.69
C GLU A 25 4.77 -9.18 -1.45
N GLU A 26 5.14 -8.26 -2.34
CA GLU A 26 4.61 -6.90 -2.35
C GLU A 26 3.18 -6.88 -2.93
N ASN A 27 2.30 -6.09 -2.32
CA ASN A 27 0.88 -6.03 -2.69
C ASN A 27 0.58 -4.68 -3.35
N PRO A 28 0.45 -4.59 -4.68
CA PRO A 28 0.15 -3.33 -5.35
C PRO A 28 -1.27 -2.86 -5.02
N ILE A 29 -1.42 -1.54 -4.83
CA ILE A 29 -2.71 -0.85 -4.87
C ILE A 29 -2.93 -0.43 -6.32
N ASP A 30 -4.13 -0.65 -6.85
CA ASP A 30 -4.46 -0.26 -8.23
C ASP A 30 -4.57 1.27 -8.33
N MET A 31 -3.55 1.88 -8.91
CA MET A 31 -3.48 3.33 -9.15
C MET A 31 -3.87 3.69 -10.60
N SER A 32 -4.46 2.77 -11.37
CA SER A 32 -4.84 3.04 -12.78
C SER A 32 -6.14 3.82 -12.91
N VAL A 33 -6.96 3.84 -11.87
CA VAL A 33 -8.26 4.51 -11.84
C VAL A 33 -8.15 5.69 -10.88
N VAL A 34 -8.46 6.89 -11.35
CA VAL A 34 -8.61 8.05 -10.46
C VAL A 34 -9.91 7.88 -9.69
N ASP A 35 -9.84 7.50 -8.43
CA ASP A 35 -11.03 7.35 -7.60
C ASP A 35 -11.65 8.74 -7.26
N GLY A 36 -12.96 8.75 -7.06
CA GLY A 36 -13.69 9.88 -6.49
C GLY A 36 -14.10 9.68 -5.03
N ASP A 37 -13.89 8.47 -4.51
CA ASP A 37 -14.34 8.00 -3.19
C ASP A 37 -13.42 6.87 -2.70
N TYR A 38 -13.49 6.52 -1.41
CA TYR A 38 -12.63 5.48 -0.82
C TYR A 38 -13.02 4.07 -1.26
N GLU A 39 -12.03 3.29 -1.70
CA GLU A 39 -12.16 1.85 -1.93
C GLU A 39 -11.58 1.02 -0.78
N LYS A 40 -12.18 -0.16 -0.55
CA LYS A 40 -11.71 -1.08 0.49
C LYS A 40 -10.61 -1.99 -0.08
N VAL A 41 -9.44 -1.94 0.56
CA VAL A 41 -8.32 -2.84 0.27
C VAL A 41 -8.18 -3.85 1.41
N GLU A 42 -8.20 -5.14 1.09
CA GLU A 42 -7.94 -6.24 2.03
C GLU A 42 -6.73 -7.04 1.57
N ILE A 43 -5.73 -7.16 2.46
CA ILE A 43 -4.48 -7.84 2.17
C ILE A 43 -4.25 -8.90 3.24
N PRO A 44 -4.16 -10.19 2.88
CA PRO A 44 -3.79 -11.23 3.82
C PRO A 44 -2.41 -10.99 4.42
N VAL A 45 -2.28 -11.15 5.75
CA VAL A 45 -0.96 -11.14 6.39
C VAL A 45 -0.18 -12.37 5.91
N PRO A 46 1.05 -12.20 5.37
CA PRO A 46 1.84 -13.32 4.86
C PRO A 46 2.26 -14.26 5.99
N ALA A 47 2.42 -15.54 5.68
CA ALA A 47 2.77 -16.57 6.67
C ALA A 47 4.14 -16.27 7.33
N GLU A 48 5.05 -15.67 6.57
CA GLU A 48 6.38 -15.24 6.98
C GLU A 48 6.36 -14.14 8.05
N ALA A 49 5.25 -13.40 8.19
CA ALA A 49 5.06 -12.38 9.22
C ALA A 49 4.47 -12.92 10.53
N ILE A 50 4.03 -14.17 10.57
CA ILE A 50 3.41 -14.75 11.76
C ILE A 50 4.47 -15.01 12.84
N GLY A 51 4.24 -14.44 14.02
CA GLY A 51 5.17 -14.52 15.15
C GLY A 51 6.29 -13.47 15.11
N GLU A 52 6.33 -12.64 14.08
CA GLU A 52 7.25 -11.50 13.97
C GLU A 52 6.60 -10.22 14.53
N SER A 53 7.44 -9.30 15.01
CA SER A 53 7.02 -7.90 15.13
C SER A 53 7.21 -7.24 13.77
N ILE A 54 6.17 -6.59 13.25
CA ILE A 54 6.16 -6.10 11.87
C ILE A 54 5.85 -4.61 11.76
N PHE A 55 6.30 -4.02 10.66
CA PHE A 55 5.75 -2.79 10.10
C PHE A 55 4.88 -3.14 8.89
N VAL A 56 3.71 -2.51 8.80
CA VAL A 56 2.93 -2.45 7.56
C VAL A 56 3.32 -1.16 6.88
N GLU A 57 4.05 -1.27 5.77
CA GLU A 57 4.53 -0.13 5.01
C GLU A 57 3.63 0.08 3.80
N ILE A 58 3.22 1.32 3.58
CA ILE A 58 2.48 1.74 2.39
C ILE A 58 3.38 2.74 1.67
N ASN A 59 3.92 2.33 0.53
CA ASN A 59 4.76 3.17 -0.31
C ASN A 59 3.92 3.74 -1.43
N PHE A 60 3.94 5.06 -1.57
CA PHE A 60 3.44 5.77 -2.73
C PHE A 60 4.63 6.40 -3.45
N VAL A 61 4.74 6.15 -4.74
CA VAL A 61 5.77 6.73 -5.60
C VAL A 61 5.06 7.47 -6.71
N SER A 62 5.21 8.80 -6.68
CA SER A 62 4.77 9.63 -7.79
C SER A 62 5.77 9.58 -8.93
N ASP A 63 5.29 9.65 -10.15
CA ASP A 63 6.15 9.74 -11.33
C ASP A 63 6.57 11.21 -11.63
N THR A 64 7.13 11.45 -12.81
CA THR A 64 7.55 12.80 -13.25
C THR A 64 6.61 13.43 -14.28
N SER A 65 5.44 12.84 -14.48
CA SER A 65 4.43 13.30 -15.41
C SER A 65 3.81 14.63 -14.92
N PRO A 66 3.42 15.55 -15.83
CA PRO A 66 2.76 16.79 -15.44
C PRO A 66 1.27 16.55 -15.17
N ASP A 67 0.93 16.19 -13.93
CA ASP A 67 -0.45 15.85 -13.55
C ASP A 67 -1.17 16.95 -12.78
N ALA A 68 -2.49 17.02 -12.99
CA ALA A 68 -3.35 17.97 -12.28
C ALA A 68 -3.52 17.58 -10.80
N TYR A 69 -3.39 16.28 -10.49
CA TYR A 69 -3.50 15.69 -9.17
C TYR A 69 -2.55 14.50 -9.08
N SER A 70 -1.83 14.36 -7.98
CA SER A 70 -1.04 13.18 -7.65
C SER A 70 -1.07 13.00 -6.14
N GLY A 71 -1.23 11.76 -5.68
CA GLY A 71 -1.29 11.42 -4.26
C GLY A 71 -2.09 10.15 -3.96
N LEU A 72 -2.06 9.78 -2.70
CA LEU A 72 -2.79 8.64 -2.15
C LEU A 72 -3.37 9.05 -0.79
N THR A 73 -4.68 8.87 -0.61
CA THR A 73 -5.36 9.08 0.68
C THR A 73 -5.73 7.75 1.30
N ILE A 74 -5.43 7.56 2.59
CA ILE A 74 -5.65 6.31 3.32
C ILE A 74 -6.45 6.64 4.57
N ASP A 75 -7.47 5.85 4.86
CA ASP A 75 -8.27 5.99 6.08
C ASP A 75 -8.70 4.61 6.61
N ASN A 76 -9.10 4.56 7.89
CA ASN A 76 -9.68 3.39 8.55
C ASN A 76 -8.80 2.12 8.48
N VAL A 77 -7.48 2.30 8.63
CA VAL A 77 -6.52 1.19 8.65
C VAL A 77 -6.75 0.35 9.90
N SER A 78 -6.93 -0.96 9.68
CA SER A 78 -7.07 -1.93 10.76
C SER A 78 -6.33 -3.21 10.45
N VAL A 79 -5.88 -3.89 11.50
CA VAL A 79 -5.28 -5.23 11.44
C VAL A 79 -6.06 -6.09 12.43
N SER A 80 -6.61 -7.20 11.95
CA SER A 80 -7.41 -8.11 12.75
C SER A 80 -7.04 -9.56 12.47
N ALA A 81 -7.04 -10.39 13.51
CA ALA A 81 -7.04 -11.83 13.38
C ALA A 81 -8.49 -12.33 13.40
N ASN A 82 -8.82 -13.26 12.50
CA ASN A 82 -10.12 -13.93 12.47
C ASN A 82 -10.20 -15.06 13.50
#